data_AF-A0A7V5YZ64-F1
#
_entry.id   AF-A0A7V5YZ64-F1
#
_cell.length_a   1.000
_cell.length_b   1.000
_cell.length_c   1.000
_cell.angle_alpha   90.00
_cell.angle_beta   90.00
_cell.angle_gamma   90.00
#
_symmetry.space_group_name_H-M   'P 1'
#
loop_
_entity.id
_entity.type
_entity.pdbx_description
1 polymer ?
#
loop_
_entity_poly.entity_id
_entity_poly.type
_entity_poly.pdbx_seq_one_letter_code
_entity_poly.pdbx_strand_id
1 'polypeptide(L)'
;MSGLGIALLCIVAPVGLVLLWGLLSAIRFIPNNRVGIVEKRFSTRGSLKSGLIALHGEAGFQPNVLRGGLHLLVPFVYRVHIMPLITIPQGQIGYVFARDGLPLESGQALGRTTPCNNYQDVAAFLRNGGQRGPQRQILREGTYAINLAQFVVVTQDGVSYLPLNREEAVTFKRMAEVIAERGGFQPVIIKGTDDVVGIVTVHDGPSLPQGWIIAPTVGDDPSHPDTYHNNFQEPECFLKAGGMRGRQHQVLVEGTYFINRLFATVELIPKTVIDVGWVGVVVSYTGEVGVDLSGEDYKHGELVRQGERGVWNTPLMPGKYAFNTYAGHVILVPTTNFILKWVKSEVGAHRFDENLSEVSLITKDAFEPLLPLSVVVHIDYRKAPLVIQRFGDIKRLVDQTLDPMVAAYFKNIAQTRTLIQLIQERGEIQRLASQEMQAKFAQYNLELQEVLIGTPTSAEG
;
A
#
# COMPACT_ATOMS: atom_id res chain seq x y z
N MET A 1 76.75 27.30 -41.74
CA MET A 1 75.96 27.66 -40.55
C MET A 1 76.78 27.32 -39.33
N SER A 2 77.04 28.28 -38.45
CA SER A 2 77.95 28.16 -37.31
C SER A 2 77.49 27.05 -36.35
N GLY A 3 78.42 26.40 -35.64
CA GLY A 3 78.11 25.35 -34.65
C GLY A 3 77.13 25.79 -33.56
N LEU A 4 77.00 27.12 -33.36
CA LEU A 4 75.98 27.73 -32.51
C LEU A 4 74.54 27.51 -33.04
N GLY A 5 74.34 27.55 -34.36
CA GLY A 5 73.04 27.34 -34.99
C GLY A 5 72.55 25.90 -34.91
N ILE A 6 73.47 24.93 -34.97
CA ILE A 6 73.15 23.50 -34.82
C ILE A 6 72.83 23.19 -33.34
N ALA A 7 73.62 23.73 -32.40
CA ALA A 7 73.36 23.58 -30.97
C ALA A 7 72.01 24.21 -30.54
N LEU A 8 71.66 25.39 -31.09
CA LEU A 8 70.38 26.04 -30.84
C LEU A 8 69.22 25.22 -31.41
N LEU A 9 69.36 24.66 -32.62
CA LEU A 9 68.35 23.79 -33.24
C LEU A 9 68.13 22.51 -32.42
N CYS A 10 69.20 21.91 -31.88
CA CYS A 10 69.13 20.72 -31.03
C CYS A 10 68.43 20.95 -29.68
N ILE A 11 68.32 22.20 -29.20
CA ILE A 11 67.57 22.55 -27.98
C ILE A 11 66.15 23.02 -28.31
N VAL A 12 65.99 23.84 -29.34
CA VAL A 12 64.69 24.42 -29.73
C VAL A 12 63.76 23.35 -30.32
N ALA A 13 64.28 22.41 -31.12
CA ALA A 13 63.48 21.34 -31.71
C ALA A 13 62.79 20.43 -30.67
N PRO A 14 63.49 19.87 -29.66
CA PRO A 14 62.84 19.05 -28.63
C PRO A 14 61.89 19.86 -27.73
N VAL A 15 62.22 21.12 -27.41
CA VAL A 15 61.30 22.00 -26.67
C VAL A 15 60.03 22.26 -27.48
N GLY A 16 60.16 22.55 -28.78
CA GLY A 16 59.03 22.70 -29.69
C GLY A 16 58.20 21.42 -29.82
N LEU A 17 58.84 20.24 -29.85
CA LEU A 17 58.17 18.95 -29.91
C LEU A 17 57.41 18.63 -28.62
N VAL A 18 57.99 18.96 -27.45
CA VAL A 18 57.32 18.82 -26.14
C VAL A 18 56.15 19.78 -26.01
N LEU A 19 56.29 21.03 -26.47
CA LEU A 19 55.20 22.01 -26.50
C LEU A 19 54.07 21.58 -27.43
N LEU A 20 54.40 21.13 -28.64
CA LEU A 20 53.43 20.60 -29.61
C LEU A 20 52.73 19.35 -29.05
N TRP A 21 53.48 18.44 -28.43
CA TRP A 21 52.93 17.25 -27.78
C TRP A 21 52.01 17.61 -26.61
N GLY A 22 52.38 18.60 -25.79
CA GLY A 22 51.54 19.13 -24.73
C GLY A 22 50.24 19.77 -25.25
N LEU A 23 50.32 20.49 -26.38
CA LEU A 23 49.18 21.17 -27.01
C LEU A 23 48.22 20.17 -27.67
N LEU A 24 48.75 19.16 -28.36
CA LEU A 24 47.97 18.06 -28.93
C LEU A 24 47.34 17.19 -27.85
N SER A 25 48.07 16.93 -26.76
CA SER A 25 47.57 16.14 -25.62
C SER A 25 46.45 16.86 -24.85
N ALA A 26 46.37 18.19 -24.97
CA ALA A 26 45.31 18.99 -24.37
C ALA A 26 43.96 18.88 -25.09
N ILE A 27 43.95 18.44 -26.35
CA ILE A 27 42.71 18.24 -27.10
C ILE A 27 42.09 16.90 -26.66
N ARG A 28 40.89 16.96 -26.08
CA ARG A 28 40.12 15.79 -25.65
C ARG A 28 38.83 15.71 -26.43
N PHE A 29 38.67 14.62 -27.17
CA PHE A 29 37.43 14.30 -27.87
C PHE A 29 36.51 13.45 -26.98
N ILE A 30 35.28 13.89 -26.83
CA ILE A 30 34.24 13.16 -26.11
C ILE A 30 33.18 12.73 -27.13
N PRO A 31 32.91 11.42 -27.29
CA PRO A 31 31.84 10.93 -28.14
C PRO A 31 30.46 11.44 -27.69
N ASN A 32 29.54 11.63 -28.64
CA ASN A 32 28.18 12.13 -28.34
C ASN A 32 27.33 11.17 -27.48
N ASN A 33 27.68 9.89 -27.41
CA ASN A 33 27.03 8.90 -26.55
C ASN A 33 27.64 8.81 -25.13
N ARG A 34 28.55 9.72 -24.80
CA ARG A 34 29.30 9.74 -23.55
C ARG A 34 29.38 11.13 -22.95
N VAL A 35 29.76 11.18 -21.68
CA VAL A 35 30.01 12.41 -20.92
C VAL A 35 31.41 12.38 -20.34
N GLY A 36 32.07 13.53 -20.36
CA GLY A 36 33.36 13.70 -19.69
C GLY A 36 33.17 14.25 -18.28
N ILE A 37 33.51 13.46 -17.28
CA ILE A 37 33.57 13.93 -15.88
C ILE A 37 34.96 14.51 -15.66
N VAL A 38 35.03 15.77 -15.24
CA VAL A 38 36.29 16.50 -15.09
C VAL A 38 36.76 16.42 -13.64
N GLU A 39 37.99 15.98 -13.45
CA GLU A 39 38.72 16.01 -12.19
C GLU A 39 39.87 17.00 -12.32
N LYS A 40 39.90 18.02 -11.46
CA LYS A 40 40.98 19.02 -11.42
C LYS A 40 42.03 18.58 -10.40
N ARG A 41 43.22 18.21 -10.87
CA ARG A 41 44.32 17.67 -10.03
C ARG A 41 45.15 18.77 -9.37
N PHE A 42 45.22 19.94 -9.99
CA PHE A 42 46.00 21.07 -9.49
C PHE A 42 45.18 22.36 -9.53
N SER A 43 45.17 23.11 -8.44
CA SER A 43 44.51 24.41 -8.35
C SER A 43 45.29 25.35 -7.45
N THR A 44 45.39 26.62 -7.86
CA THR A 44 46.01 27.69 -7.06
C THR A 44 45.16 28.07 -5.85
N ARG A 45 43.88 27.65 -5.80
CA ARG A 45 42.96 27.88 -4.68
C ARG A 45 43.01 26.80 -3.60
N GLY A 46 43.90 25.81 -3.75
CA GLY A 46 44.03 24.68 -2.81
C GLY A 46 43.18 23.46 -3.18
N SER A 47 43.16 22.50 -2.26
CA SER A 47 42.40 21.24 -2.36
C SER A 47 41.05 21.34 -1.67
N LEU A 48 40.08 20.57 -2.15
CA LEU A 48 38.78 20.39 -1.48
C LEU A 48 38.99 19.98 -0.02
N LYS A 49 38.38 20.74 0.90
CA LYS A 49 38.51 20.51 2.35
C LYS A 49 37.49 19.51 2.90
N SER A 50 36.32 19.42 2.27
CA SER A 50 35.23 18.54 2.67
C SER A 50 34.34 18.24 1.46
N GLY A 51 33.76 17.04 1.42
CA GLY A 51 32.95 16.57 0.30
C GLY A 51 33.79 15.96 -0.83
N LEU A 52 33.15 15.73 -1.96
CA LEU A 52 33.71 15.11 -3.16
C LEU A 52 33.74 16.09 -4.35
N ILE A 53 32.80 17.03 -4.42
CA ILE A 53 32.65 17.95 -5.56
C ILE A 53 33.17 19.35 -5.23
N ALA A 54 34.04 19.86 -6.08
CA ALA A 54 34.64 21.19 -5.98
C ALA A 54 33.76 22.26 -6.65
N LEU A 55 33.02 23.05 -5.86
CA LEU A 55 32.12 24.10 -6.35
C LEU A 55 32.81 25.44 -6.64
N HIS A 56 33.96 25.71 -6.03
CA HIS A 56 34.63 27.02 -6.06
C HIS A 56 35.92 27.05 -6.93
N GLY A 57 36.09 26.03 -7.78
CA GLY A 57 37.27 25.88 -8.65
C GLY A 57 38.52 25.37 -7.95
N GLU A 58 38.35 24.76 -6.77
CA GLU A 58 39.36 24.01 -6.02
C GLU A 58 39.78 22.73 -6.77
N ALA A 59 40.86 22.09 -6.33
CA ALA A 59 41.22 20.77 -6.83
C ALA A 59 40.21 19.72 -6.34
N GLY A 60 39.76 18.84 -7.24
CA GLY A 60 38.71 17.85 -7.00
C GLY A 60 37.82 17.61 -8.23
N PHE A 61 36.81 16.75 -8.09
CA PHE A 61 35.81 16.52 -9.15
C PHE A 61 34.97 17.79 -9.37
N GLN A 62 34.83 18.20 -10.62
CA GLN A 62 34.06 19.39 -10.98
C GLN A 62 32.58 19.04 -11.15
N PRO A 63 31.66 19.97 -10.85
CA PRO A 63 30.22 19.71 -10.91
C PRO A 63 29.73 19.51 -12.36
N ASN A 64 30.24 20.30 -13.30
CA ASN A 64 29.80 20.29 -14.68
C ASN A 64 30.42 19.11 -15.46
N VAL A 65 29.57 18.42 -16.22
CA VAL A 65 29.99 17.39 -17.17
C VAL A 65 30.22 17.99 -18.56
N LEU A 66 31.19 17.46 -19.28
CA LEU A 66 31.44 17.82 -20.66
C LEU A 66 30.57 16.97 -21.58
N ARG A 67 29.79 17.64 -22.44
CA ARG A 67 29.00 16.99 -23.50
C ARG A 67 29.89 16.62 -24.68
N GLY A 68 29.35 15.83 -25.61
CA GLY A 68 30.07 15.42 -26.81
C GLY A 68 30.65 16.60 -27.60
N GLY A 69 31.88 16.45 -28.08
CA GLY A 69 32.62 17.51 -28.76
C GLY A 69 34.12 17.50 -28.48
N LEU A 70 34.82 18.48 -29.06
CA LEU A 70 36.24 18.73 -28.82
C LEU A 70 36.40 19.74 -27.70
N HIS A 71 37.17 19.37 -26.67
CA HIS A 71 37.44 20.22 -25.50
C HIS A 71 38.94 20.40 -25.31
N LEU A 72 39.38 21.61 -24.93
CA LEU A 72 40.78 21.92 -24.66
C LEU A 72 41.05 21.93 -23.15
N LEU A 73 41.75 20.90 -22.65
CA LEU A 73 42.02 20.70 -21.24
C LEU A 73 43.47 20.29 -21.01
N VAL A 74 44.21 21.07 -20.22
CA VAL A 74 45.62 20.83 -19.93
C VAL A 74 45.79 19.49 -19.17
N PRO A 75 46.51 18.48 -19.70
CA PRO A 75 46.50 17.10 -19.18
C PRO A 75 47.04 16.93 -17.75
N PHE A 76 47.96 17.78 -17.32
CA PHE A 76 48.53 17.72 -15.96
C PHE A 76 47.63 18.41 -14.93
N VAL A 77 46.77 19.33 -15.37
CA VAL A 77 45.84 20.06 -14.50
C VAL A 77 44.49 19.34 -14.41
N TYR A 78 44.02 18.78 -15.53
CA TYR A 78 42.70 18.14 -15.64
C TYR A 78 42.83 16.69 -16.09
N ARG A 79 42.08 15.82 -15.42
CA ARG A 79 41.83 14.45 -15.83
C ARG A 79 40.35 14.32 -16.22
N VAL A 80 40.09 13.77 -17.40
CA VAL A 80 38.71 13.55 -17.89
C VAL A 80 38.42 12.06 -17.84
N HIS A 81 37.35 11.69 -17.14
CA HIS A 81 36.82 10.33 -17.09
C HIS A 81 35.64 10.25 -18.04
N ILE A 82 35.78 9.45 -19.10
CA ILE A 82 34.74 9.33 -20.15
C ILE A 82 33.77 8.21 -19.77
N MET A 83 32.56 8.60 -19.37
CA MET A 83 31.51 7.69 -18.91
C MET A 83 30.35 7.62 -19.91
N PRO A 84 29.60 6.50 -19.98
CA PRO A 84 28.41 6.43 -20.82
C PRO A 84 27.33 7.41 -20.34
N LEU A 85 26.50 7.86 -21.28
CA LEU A 85 25.22 8.49 -20.93
C LEU A 85 24.31 7.46 -20.25
N ILE A 86 23.51 7.91 -19.28
CA ILE A 86 22.55 7.06 -18.59
C ILE A 86 21.27 7.06 -19.40
N THR A 87 20.92 5.91 -19.97
CA THR A 87 19.65 5.74 -20.68
C THR A 87 18.75 4.83 -19.88
N ILE A 88 17.55 5.32 -19.56
CA ILE A 88 16.51 4.53 -18.91
C ILE A 88 15.50 4.15 -20.00
N PRO A 89 15.33 2.84 -20.26
CA PRO A 89 14.36 2.36 -21.25
C PRO A 89 12.93 2.80 -20.92
N GLN A 90 12.07 2.77 -21.94
CA GLN A 90 10.66 3.09 -21.78
C GLN A 90 9.99 2.14 -20.78
N GLY A 91 9.19 2.69 -19.86
CA GLY A 91 8.50 1.91 -18.84
C GLY A 91 9.39 1.40 -17.70
N GLN A 92 10.62 1.92 -17.57
CA GLN A 92 11.52 1.60 -16.47
C GLN A 92 11.75 2.78 -15.53
N ILE A 93 12.22 2.48 -14.32
CA ILE A 93 12.55 3.42 -13.26
C ILE A 93 14.04 3.31 -12.92
N GLY A 94 14.73 4.46 -12.89
CA GLY A 94 16.09 4.57 -12.38
C GLY A 94 16.14 5.15 -10.97
N TYR A 95 17.04 4.62 -10.14
CA TYR A 95 17.28 5.10 -8.78
C TYR A 95 18.60 5.85 -8.72
N VAL A 96 18.63 6.92 -7.93
CA VAL A 96 19.83 7.76 -7.78
C VAL A 96 20.28 7.73 -6.33
N PHE A 97 21.59 7.60 -6.15
CA PHE A 97 22.26 7.71 -4.87
C PHE A 97 23.33 8.80 -4.96
N ALA A 98 23.32 9.74 -4.03
CA ALA A 98 24.29 10.82 -3.97
C ALA A 98 25.44 10.45 -3.02
N ARG A 99 26.69 10.61 -3.49
CA ARG A 99 27.88 10.39 -2.64
C ARG A 99 28.16 11.59 -1.74
N ASP A 100 27.91 12.79 -2.24
CA ASP A 100 28.17 14.04 -1.53
C ASP A 100 26.88 14.85 -1.30
N GLY A 101 26.93 15.76 -0.33
CA GLY A 101 25.81 16.58 0.09
C GLY A 101 25.66 16.59 1.61
N LEU A 102 24.60 17.24 2.08
CA LEU A 102 24.26 17.27 3.50
C LEU A 102 23.98 15.86 4.02
N PRO A 103 24.29 15.56 5.29
CA PRO A 103 23.88 14.29 5.88
C PRO A 103 22.35 14.18 5.93
N LEU A 104 21.84 12.96 5.88
CA LEU A 104 20.43 12.68 6.17
C LEU A 104 20.10 13.04 7.62
N GLU A 105 18.91 13.56 7.84
CA GLU A 105 18.43 13.90 9.19
C GLU A 105 18.14 12.62 10.00
N SER A 106 18.03 12.75 11.32
CA SER A 106 17.75 11.59 12.18
C SER A 106 16.37 11.02 11.87
N GLY A 107 16.30 9.72 11.57
CA GLY A 107 15.06 9.05 11.16
C GLY A 107 14.71 9.17 9.66
N GLN A 108 15.44 9.98 8.90
CA GLN A 108 15.29 10.10 7.45
C GLN A 108 16.04 8.97 6.74
N ALA A 109 15.34 8.20 5.89
CA ALA A 109 15.95 7.10 5.14
C ALA A 109 16.41 7.52 3.73
N LEU A 110 15.70 8.48 3.11
CA LEU A 110 15.94 8.92 1.74
C LEU A 110 16.17 10.42 1.68
N GLY A 111 17.14 10.85 0.87
CA GLY A 111 17.47 12.24 0.61
C GLY A 111 16.34 12.97 -0.10
N ARG A 112 16.12 14.22 0.32
CA ARG A 112 15.07 15.09 -0.19
C ARG A 112 15.26 15.41 -1.67
N THR A 113 14.14 15.55 -2.36
CA THR A 113 14.14 16.02 -3.76
C THR A 113 14.53 17.50 -3.78
N THR A 114 15.50 17.83 -4.62
CA THR A 114 15.93 19.21 -4.85
C THR A 114 15.85 19.55 -6.33
N PRO A 115 15.47 20.79 -6.69
CA PRO A 115 15.44 21.20 -8.09
C PRO A 115 16.87 21.21 -8.65
N CYS A 116 17.20 20.23 -9.48
CA CYS A 116 18.55 20.03 -10.04
C CYS A 116 18.54 19.43 -11.46
N ASN A 117 17.45 19.65 -12.21
CA ASN A 117 17.26 19.15 -13.58
C ASN A 117 17.52 17.63 -13.70
N ASN A 118 16.84 16.84 -12.86
CA ASN A 118 16.97 15.38 -12.82
C ASN A 118 18.43 14.92 -12.59
N TYR A 119 19.10 15.53 -11.61
CA TYR A 119 20.50 15.27 -11.23
C TYR A 119 21.55 15.54 -12.31
N GLN A 120 21.19 16.25 -13.38
CA GLN A 120 22.15 16.71 -14.40
C GLN A 120 22.92 17.95 -13.96
N ASP A 121 22.38 18.74 -13.02
CA ASP A 121 23.06 19.90 -12.44
C ASP A 121 23.48 19.62 -10.99
N VAL A 122 24.73 19.16 -10.84
CA VAL A 122 25.35 18.89 -9.53
C VAL A 122 25.50 20.16 -8.69
N ALA A 123 25.79 21.30 -9.32
CA ALA A 123 26.01 22.54 -8.58
C ALA A 123 24.69 23.04 -7.99
N ALA A 124 23.60 22.97 -8.74
CA ALA A 124 22.26 23.26 -8.24
C ALA A 124 21.86 22.28 -7.13
N PHE A 125 22.09 20.97 -7.31
CA PHE A 125 21.82 19.96 -6.28
C PHE A 125 22.49 20.33 -4.94
N LEU A 126 23.80 20.60 -4.95
CA LEU A 126 24.53 20.90 -3.71
C LEU A 126 24.15 22.27 -3.12
N ARG A 127 23.95 23.30 -3.95
CA ARG A 127 23.56 24.64 -3.48
C ARG A 127 22.15 24.69 -2.90
N ASN A 128 21.23 23.89 -3.44
CA ASN A 128 19.87 23.74 -2.92
C ASN A 128 19.80 22.77 -1.72
N GLY A 129 20.97 22.38 -1.19
CA GLY A 129 21.10 21.53 -0.01
C GLY A 129 20.70 20.08 -0.27
N GLY A 130 21.10 19.52 -1.42
CA GLY A 130 20.99 18.09 -1.69
C GLY A 130 21.67 17.26 -0.60
N GLN A 131 21.09 16.08 -0.33
CA GLN A 131 21.53 15.21 0.75
C GLN A 131 22.23 13.96 0.20
N ARG A 132 23.26 13.47 0.89
CA ARG A 132 23.94 12.23 0.52
C ARG A 132 23.08 11.00 0.85
N GLY A 133 23.27 9.90 0.12
CA GLY A 133 22.54 8.65 0.27
C GLY A 133 21.51 8.41 -0.84
N PRO A 134 20.60 7.42 -0.66
CA PRO A 134 19.50 7.16 -1.59
C PRO A 134 18.58 8.36 -1.74
N GLN A 135 18.10 8.67 -2.94
CA GLN A 135 17.23 9.83 -3.17
C GLN A 135 15.75 9.44 -3.34
N ARG A 136 14.84 10.34 -2.96
CA ARG A 136 13.39 10.16 -3.15
C ARG A 136 12.94 10.31 -4.61
N GLN A 137 13.51 11.26 -5.34
CA GLN A 137 13.18 11.45 -6.75
C GLN A 137 13.81 10.35 -7.60
N ILE A 138 12.95 9.65 -8.34
CA ILE A 138 13.32 8.65 -9.34
C ILE A 138 13.65 9.31 -10.69
N LEU A 139 14.38 8.58 -11.53
CA LEU A 139 14.57 8.92 -12.93
C LEU A 139 13.59 8.13 -13.81
N ARG A 140 12.97 8.85 -14.74
CA ARG A 140 12.03 8.32 -15.74
C ARG A 140 12.75 7.97 -17.03
N GLU A 141 12.02 7.37 -17.96
CA GLU A 141 12.51 7.08 -19.30
C GLU A 141 13.18 8.31 -19.95
N GLY A 142 14.33 8.08 -20.60
CA GLY A 142 15.11 9.16 -21.19
C GLY A 142 16.63 8.96 -21.06
N THR A 143 17.38 9.88 -21.65
CA THR A 143 18.85 9.88 -21.63
C THR A 143 19.38 11.08 -20.85
N TYR A 144 20.17 10.81 -19.82
CA TYR A 144 20.67 11.79 -18.86
C TYR A 144 22.20 11.85 -18.89
N ALA A 145 22.74 13.07 -18.85
CA ALA A 145 24.15 13.28 -18.56
C ALA A 145 24.34 13.57 -17.09
N ILE A 146 24.58 12.50 -16.34
CA ILE A 146 24.75 12.57 -14.90
C ILE A 146 26.24 12.52 -14.59
N ASN A 147 26.67 13.33 -13.63
CA ASN A 147 28.02 13.26 -13.10
C ASN A 147 28.17 12.01 -12.23
N LEU A 148 28.69 10.93 -12.82
CA LEU A 148 28.83 9.63 -12.13
C LEU A 148 29.92 9.60 -11.05
N ALA A 149 30.69 10.68 -10.87
CA ALA A 149 31.51 10.84 -9.67
C ALA A 149 30.63 11.19 -8.48
N GLN A 150 29.65 12.09 -8.65
CA GLN A 150 28.71 12.53 -7.63
C GLN A 150 27.59 11.52 -7.38
N PHE A 151 27.01 10.98 -8.45
CA PHE A 151 25.80 10.18 -8.39
C PHE A 151 26.06 8.75 -8.87
N VAL A 152 25.44 7.81 -8.18
CA VAL A 152 25.36 6.41 -8.60
C VAL A 152 23.96 6.18 -9.09
N VAL A 153 23.83 5.69 -10.32
CA VAL A 153 22.52 5.40 -10.91
C VAL A 153 22.33 3.90 -11.01
N VAL A 154 21.23 3.41 -10.46
CA VAL A 154 20.86 1.99 -10.49
C VAL A 154 19.65 1.84 -11.41
N THR A 155 19.79 1.04 -12.45
CA THR A 155 18.72 0.68 -13.40
C THR A 155 18.58 -0.84 -13.45
N GLN A 156 17.59 -1.34 -14.21
CA GLN A 156 17.41 -2.77 -14.40
C GLN A 156 18.64 -3.43 -15.05
N ASP A 157 19.31 -2.70 -15.95
CA ASP A 157 20.46 -3.19 -16.71
C ASP A 157 21.77 -3.18 -15.89
N GLY A 158 21.80 -2.45 -14.77
CA GLY A 158 22.95 -2.45 -13.86
C GLY A 158 23.17 -1.15 -13.10
N VAL A 159 24.34 -1.06 -12.47
CA VAL A 159 24.78 0.09 -11.68
C VAL A 159 25.81 0.90 -12.46
N SER A 160 25.50 2.17 -12.72
CA SER A 160 26.38 3.11 -13.40
C SER A 160 26.97 4.12 -12.42
N TYR A 161 28.30 4.12 -12.25
CA TYR A 161 29.04 5.02 -11.37
C TYR A 161 30.51 5.10 -11.78
N LEU A 162 31.21 6.16 -11.37
CA LEU A 162 32.67 6.23 -11.45
C LEU A 162 33.26 5.48 -10.24
N PRO A 163 34.00 4.38 -10.42
CA PRO A 163 34.56 3.61 -9.30
C PRO A 163 35.66 4.42 -8.61
N LEU A 164 35.48 4.71 -7.32
CA LEU A 164 36.47 5.41 -6.48
C LEU A 164 37.21 4.45 -5.56
N ASN A 165 36.52 3.44 -5.04
CA ASN A 165 37.11 2.36 -4.23
C ASN A 165 36.46 1.00 -4.59
N ARG A 166 37.03 -0.11 -4.10
CA ARG A 166 36.51 -1.47 -4.36
C ARG A 166 35.33 -1.86 -3.47
N GLU A 167 35.21 -1.27 -2.29
CA GLU A 167 34.17 -1.61 -1.30
C GLU A 167 32.78 -1.11 -1.71
N GLU A 168 32.71 0.05 -2.37
CA GLU A 168 31.49 0.64 -2.92
C GLU A 168 30.75 -0.29 -3.88
N ALA A 169 31.49 -1.09 -4.66
CA ALA A 169 30.91 -2.02 -5.63
C ALA A 169 30.00 -3.04 -4.95
N VAL A 170 30.39 -3.55 -3.77
CA VAL A 170 29.59 -4.50 -3.00
C VAL A 170 28.33 -3.84 -2.46
N THR A 171 28.46 -2.62 -1.91
CA THR A 171 27.34 -1.86 -1.37
C THR A 171 26.29 -1.55 -2.43
N PHE A 172 26.70 -1.03 -3.59
CA PHE A 172 25.75 -0.68 -4.66
C PHE A 172 25.11 -1.91 -5.28
N LYS A 173 25.84 -3.03 -5.39
CA LYS A 173 25.26 -4.30 -5.84
C LYS A 173 24.15 -4.78 -4.90
N ARG A 174 24.40 -4.81 -3.59
CA ARG A 174 23.39 -5.18 -2.59
C ARG A 174 22.16 -4.27 -2.66
N MET A 175 22.35 -2.98 -2.89
CA MET A 175 21.24 -2.03 -3.02
C MET A 175 20.41 -2.28 -4.28
N ALA A 176 21.07 -2.60 -5.41
CA ALA A 176 20.38 -2.99 -6.63
C ALA A 176 19.56 -4.27 -6.45
N GLU A 177 20.09 -5.26 -5.72
CA GLU A 177 19.38 -6.50 -5.37
C GLU A 177 18.12 -6.20 -4.55
N VAL A 178 18.19 -5.35 -3.52
CA VAL A 178 17.01 -4.95 -2.73
C VAL A 178 15.94 -4.25 -3.59
N ILE A 179 16.34 -3.40 -4.54
CA ILE A 179 15.38 -2.76 -5.46
C ILE A 179 14.74 -3.81 -6.38
N ALA A 180 15.53 -4.78 -6.86
CA ALA A 180 15.06 -5.86 -7.72
C ALA A 180 14.04 -6.75 -6.99
N GLU A 181 14.33 -7.16 -5.75
CA GLU A 181 13.43 -7.97 -4.90
C GLU A 181 12.07 -7.30 -4.68
N ARG A 182 12.05 -5.96 -4.64
CA ARG A 182 10.83 -5.15 -4.51
C ARG A 182 10.14 -4.85 -5.84
N GLY A 183 10.61 -5.41 -6.96
CA GLY A 183 10.10 -5.12 -8.30
C GLY A 183 10.21 -3.64 -8.66
N GLY A 184 11.29 -2.97 -8.26
CA GLY A 184 11.36 -1.51 -8.28
C GLY A 184 11.80 -0.86 -9.58
N PHE A 185 12.32 -1.63 -10.54
CA PHE A 185 12.70 -1.09 -11.83
C PHE A 185 11.54 -0.91 -12.82
N GLN A 186 10.35 -1.38 -12.46
CA GLN A 186 9.14 -1.28 -13.26
C GLN A 186 8.05 -0.54 -12.47
N PRO A 187 7.15 0.21 -13.14
CA PRO A 187 6.01 0.81 -12.49
C PRO A 187 5.05 -0.25 -11.95
N VAL A 188 4.26 0.14 -10.96
CA VAL A 188 3.10 -0.64 -10.53
C VAL A 188 2.04 -0.50 -11.59
N ILE A 189 1.65 -1.60 -12.23
CA ILE A 189 0.56 -1.65 -13.20
C ILE A 189 -0.57 -2.47 -12.60
N ILE A 190 -1.69 -1.80 -12.31
CA ILE A 190 -2.93 -2.45 -11.89
C ILE A 190 -3.86 -2.45 -13.10
N LYS A 191 -4.08 -3.62 -13.69
CA LYS A 191 -4.97 -3.79 -14.83
C LYS A 191 -6.40 -3.97 -14.33
N GLY A 192 -7.36 -3.40 -15.05
CA GLY A 192 -8.79 -3.57 -14.71
C GLY A 192 -9.29 -5.01 -14.83
N THR A 193 -8.58 -5.87 -15.58
CA THR A 193 -8.91 -7.30 -15.70
C THR A 193 -8.59 -8.12 -14.46
N ASP A 194 -7.71 -7.61 -13.60
CA ASP A 194 -7.13 -8.42 -12.52
C ASP A 194 -8.01 -8.35 -11.25
N ASP A 195 -8.99 -7.43 -11.20
CA ASP A 195 -9.88 -7.21 -10.06
C ASP A 195 -9.11 -7.06 -8.72
N VAL A 196 -7.92 -6.46 -8.77
CA VAL A 196 -7.06 -6.22 -7.60
C VAL A 196 -6.99 -4.75 -7.23
N VAL A 197 -6.59 -4.50 -5.98
CA VAL A 197 -6.31 -3.19 -5.40
C VAL A 197 -4.91 -3.21 -4.79
N GLY A 198 -4.18 -2.10 -4.88
CA GLY A 198 -2.83 -1.97 -4.34
C GLY A 198 -2.82 -1.36 -2.93
N ILE A 199 -2.38 -2.13 -1.94
CA ILE A 199 -2.13 -1.65 -0.58
C ILE A 199 -0.71 -1.09 -0.50
N VAL A 200 -0.60 0.19 -0.12
CA VAL A 200 0.68 0.89 -0.06
C VAL A 200 1.24 0.84 1.37
N THR A 201 2.53 0.54 1.48
CA THR A 201 3.30 0.67 2.72
C THR A 201 4.46 1.63 2.50
N VAL A 202 4.46 2.74 3.22
CA VAL A 202 5.51 3.78 3.17
C VAL A 202 6.59 3.47 4.20
N HIS A 203 7.86 3.65 3.82
CA HIS A 203 9.04 3.30 4.64
C HIS A 203 9.80 4.52 5.19
N ASP A 204 9.55 5.72 4.65
CA ASP A 204 10.21 6.97 5.04
C ASP A 204 9.20 8.01 5.54
N GLY A 205 9.55 8.76 6.58
CA GLY A 205 8.69 9.74 7.23
C GLY A 205 8.43 9.48 8.72
N PRO A 206 7.67 10.36 9.40
CA PRO A 206 7.31 10.20 10.82
C PRO A 206 6.60 8.86 11.09
N SER A 207 6.86 8.26 12.26
CA SER A 207 6.15 7.05 12.71
C SER A 207 4.68 7.29 12.96
N LEU A 208 3.86 6.25 12.80
CA LEU A 208 2.49 6.27 13.31
C LEU A 208 2.47 6.51 14.83
N PRO A 209 1.50 7.30 15.34
CA PRO A 209 1.20 7.39 16.76
C PRO A 209 0.86 6.02 17.38
N GLN A 210 1.05 5.91 18.69
CA GLN A 210 0.69 4.70 19.42
C GLN A 210 -0.82 4.41 19.29
N GLY A 211 -1.17 3.14 19.07
CA GLY A 211 -2.55 2.69 18.91
C GLY A 211 -3.07 2.75 17.47
N TRP A 212 -2.37 3.41 16.56
CA TRP A 212 -2.70 3.43 15.14
C TRP A 212 -1.98 2.29 14.41
N ILE A 213 -2.72 1.56 13.59
CA ILE A 213 -2.17 0.44 12.78
C ILE A 213 -2.00 0.82 11.31
N ILE A 214 -2.72 1.83 10.85
CA ILE A 214 -2.75 2.31 9.46
C ILE A 214 -2.75 3.84 9.47
N ALA A 215 -1.94 4.42 8.58
CA ALA A 215 -1.86 5.85 8.37
C ALA A 215 -3.11 6.36 7.63
N PRO A 216 -3.67 7.52 8.03
CA PRO A 216 -4.81 8.12 7.37
C PRO A 216 -4.43 8.61 5.98
N THR A 217 -5.44 8.82 5.13
CA THR A 217 -5.25 9.46 3.83
C THR A 217 -4.86 10.92 4.03
N VAL A 218 -3.84 11.39 3.31
CA VAL A 218 -3.37 12.79 3.31
C VAL A 218 -3.05 13.21 1.89
N GLY A 219 -3.20 14.50 1.55
CA GLY A 219 -2.72 15.05 0.28
C GLY A 219 -3.35 14.43 -0.98
N ASP A 220 -4.60 13.96 -0.90
CA ASP A 220 -5.34 13.36 -2.00
C ASP A 220 -6.13 14.38 -2.85
N ASP A 221 -6.26 15.61 -2.37
CA ASP A 221 -6.97 16.70 -3.04
C ASP A 221 -6.12 17.40 -4.13
N PRO A 222 -6.49 17.31 -5.42
CA PRO A 222 -5.78 17.97 -6.51
C PRO A 222 -5.80 19.50 -6.48
N SER A 223 -6.72 20.10 -5.71
CA SER A 223 -6.82 21.56 -5.60
C SER A 223 -5.67 22.19 -4.79
N HIS A 224 -4.93 21.37 -4.04
CA HIS A 224 -3.80 21.78 -3.21
C HIS A 224 -2.47 21.23 -3.77
N PRO A 225 -1.87 21.84 -4.82
CA PRO A 225 -0.73 21.27 -5.54
C PRO A 225 0.53 21.08 -4.69
N ASP A 226 0.71 21.86 -3.61
CA ASP A 226 1.89 21.76 -2.74
C ASP A 226 1.90 20.49 -1.86
N THR A 227 0.73 19.89 -1.65
CA THR A 227 0.53 18.68 -0.83
C THR A 227 -0.01 17.52 -1.65
N TYR A 228 -0.54 17.77 -2.84
CA TYR A 228 -1.04 16.75 -3.74
C TYR A 228 0.11 15.88 -4.26
N HIS A 229 0.09 14.60 -3.90
CA HIS A 229 1.20 13.69 -4.19
C HIS A 229 0.90 12.63 -5.26
N ASN A 230 -0.28 12.73 -5.87
CA ASN A 230 -0.75 11.88 -6.96
C ASN A 230 -0.48 10.38 -6.73
N ASN A 231 -1.08 9.81 -5.67
CA ASN A 231 -0.98 8.39 -5.34
C ASN A 231 0.46 7.91 -5.10
N PHE A 232 1.15 8.63 -4.22
CA PHE A 232 2.51 8.35 -3.70
C PHE A 232 3.64 8.48 -4.72
N GLN A 233 3.37 9.05 -5.88
CA GLN A 233 4.38 9.28 -6.93
C GLN A 233 5.28 10.47 -6.61
N GLU A 234 4.82 11.40 -5.75
CA GLU A 234 5.59 12.55 -5.30
C GLU A 234 5.84 12.49 -3.77
N PRO A 235 6.94 11.85 -3.31
CA PRO A 235 7.23 11.67 -1.90
C PRO A 235 7.32 12.98 -1.09
N GLU A 236 7.83 14.07 -1.68
CA GLU A 236 7.92 15.35 -0.98
C GLU A 236 6.55 15.94 -0.65
N CYS A 237 5.61 15.90 -1.61
CA CYS A 237 4.25 16.38 -1.42
C CYS A 237 3.53 15.55 -0.36
N PHE A 238 3.73 14.23 -0.37
CA PHE A 238 3.16 13.32 0.64
C PHE A 238 3.66 13.64 2.05
N LEU A 239 4.98 13.84 2.22
CA LEU A 239 5.56 14.17 3.52
C LEU A 239 5.12 15.58 4.00
N LYS A 240 5.02 16.55 3.08
CA LYS A 240 4.48 17.89 3.38
C LYS A 240 3.01 17.84 3.82
N ALA A 241 2.22 16.92 3.25
CA ALA A 241 0.82 16.71 3.62
C ALA A 241 0.65 16.06 5.02
N GLY A 242 1.75 15.76 5.73
CA GLY A 242 1.72 15.07 7.02
C GLY A 242 1.72 13.54 6.91
N GLY A 243 2.15 13.01 5.77
CA GLY A 243 2.22 11.57 5.54
C GLY A 243 3.16 10.85 6.51
N MET A 244 2.73 9.67 6.97
CA MET A 244 3.43 8.86 7.97
C MET A 244 3.92 7.53 7.38
N ARG A 245 5.06 7.02 7.87
CA ARG A 245 5.59 5.71 7.46
C ARG A 245 4.74 4.58 8.05
N GLY A 246 4.37 3.58 7.26
CA GLY A 246 3.52 2.46 7.65
C GLY A 246 2.56 2.07 6.53
N ARG A 247 1.63 1.15 6.82
CA ARG A 247 0.53 0.83 5.89
C ARG A 247 -0.40 2.04 5.76
N GLN A 248 -0.82 2.35 4.55
CA GLN A 248 -1.65 3.51 4.25
C GLN A 248 -3.12 3.10 4.13
N HIS A 249 -4.03 3.97 4.55
CA HIS A 249 -5.48 3.76 4.38
C HIS A 249 -5.85 3.90 2.89
N GLN A 250 -5.30 4.92 2.22
CA GLN A 250 -5.43 5.12 0.78
C GLN A 250 -4.89 3.92 0.00
N VAL A 251 -5.66 3.50 -1.00
CA VAL A 251 -5.36 2.37 -1.86
C VAL A 251 -5.11 2.82 -3.29
N LEU A 252 -4.37 2.01 -4.06
CA LEU A 252 -4.18 2.20 -5.49
C LEU A 252 -5.23 1.41 -6.26
N VAL A 253 -5.91 2.10 -7.17
CA VAL A 253 -6.84 1.51 -8.13
C VAL A 253 -6.16 1.30 -9.49
N GLU A 254 -6.92 0.94 -10.51
CA GLU A 254 -6.43 0.77 -11.88
C GLU A 254 -5.58 1.95 -12.36
N GLY A 255 -4.42 1.65 -12.93
CA GLY A 255 -3.49 2.67 -13.39
C GLY A 255 -2.04 2.18 -13.47
N THR A 256 -1.16 3.09 -13.89
CA THR A 256 0.29 2.90 -13.91
C THR A 256 0.93 3.93 -12.99
N TYR A 257 1.57 3.45 -11.94
CA TYR A 257 2.15 4.29 -10.89
C TYR A 257 3.67 4.11 -10.83
N PHE A 258 4.39 5.21 -10.92
CA PHE A 258 5.85 5.23 -10.87
C PHE A 258 6.32 5.55 -9.46
N ILE A 259 6.18 4.55 -8.58
CA ILE A 259 6.48 4.67 -7.16
C ILE A 259 7.93 4.27 -6.91
N ASN A 260 8.65 5.12 -6.19
CA ASN A 260 9.97 4.78 -5.66
C ASN A 260 9.84 3.63 -4.65
N ARG A 261 10.37 2.44 -4.95
CA ARG A 261 10.23 1.24 -4.07
C ARG A 261 11.06 1.26 -2.80
N LEU A 262 12.01 2.19 -2.69
CA LEU A 262 12.69 2.46 -1.44
C LEU A 262 11.80 3.33 -0.53
N PHE A 263 10.97 4.18 -1.12
CA PHE A 263 10.02 5.02 -0.40
C PHE A 263 8.76 4.26 -0.01
N ALA A 264 8.13 3.54 -0.94
CA ALA A 264 6.91 2.79 -0.70
C ALA A 264 6.83 1.47 -1.47
N THR A 265 6.35 0.42 -0.82
CA THR A 265 6.05 -0.88 -1.44
C THR A 265 4.55 -1.04 -1.66
N VAL A 266 4.16 -1.83 -2.66
CA VAL A 266 2.74 -2.08 -2.99
C VAL A 266 2.49 -3.57 -2.99
N GLU A 267 1.49 -3.98 -2.22
CA GLU A 267 0.96 -5.34 -2.18
C GLU A 267 -0.38 -5.36 -2.92
N LEU A 268 -0.58 -6.31 -3.84
CA LEU A 268 -1.83 -6.44 -4.57
C LEU A 268 -2.74 -7.45 -3.86
N ILE A 269 -3.95 -7.02 -3.51
CA ILE A 269 -4.98 -7.86 -2.89
C ILE A 269 -6.24 -7.87 -3.76
N PRO A 270 -7.08 -8.91 -3.73
CA PRO A 270 -8.34 -8.92 -4.46
C PRO A 270 -9.30 -7.83 -3.95
N LYS A 271 -10.07 -7.23 -4.86
CA LYS A 271 -11.16 -6.31 -4.51
C LYS A 271 -12.24 -7.03 -3.73
N THR A 272 -12.90 -6.33 -2.82
CA THR A 272 -14.07 -6.86 -2.12
C THR A 272 -15.27 -6.82 -3.07
N VAL A 273 -15.85 -7.99 -3.33
CA VAL A 273 -17.04 -8.13 -4.17
C VAL A 273 -18.21 -8.48 -3.26
N ILE A 274 -19.32 -7.76 -3.43
CA ILE A 274 -20.58 -8.00 -2.74
C ILE A 274 -21.61 -8.34 -3.80
N ASP A 275 -22.10 -9.57 -3.77
CA ASP A 275 -23.06 -10.07 -4.73
C ASP A 275 -24.47 -9.51 -4.49
N VAL A 276 -25.30 -9.55 -5.54
CA VAL A 276 -26.72 -9.20 -5.42
C VAL A 276 -27.40 -10.14 -4.42
N GLY A 277 -28.25 -9.57 -3.55
CA GLY A 277 -28.88 -10.31 -2.45
C GLY A 277 -28.07 -10.32 -1.15
N TRP A 278 -26.93 -9.62 -1.13
CA TRP A 278 -26.08 -9.44 0.03
C TRP A 278 -25.74 -7.97 0.25
N VAL A 279 -25.37 -7.63 1.48
CA VAL A 279 -24.74 -6.36 1.84
C VAL A 279 -23.50 -6.61 2.68
N GLY A 280 -22.51 -5.74 2.56
CA GLY A 280 -21.26 -5.81 3.29
C GLY A 280 -21.25 -4.86 4.47
N VAL A 281 -21.39 -5.38 5.69
CA VAL A 281 -21.22 -4.57 6.90
C VAL A 281 -19.72 -4.44 7.19
N VAL A 282 -19.25 -3.19 7.29
CA VAL A 282 -17.83 -2.91 7.53
C VAL A 282 -17.56 -2.76 9.01
N VAL A 283 -16.61 -3.55 9.51
CA VAL A 283 -16.01 -3.40 10.83
C VAL A 283 -14.64 -2.73 10.66
N SER A 284 -14.56 -1.43 10.92
CA SER A 284 -13.33 -0.64 10.78
C SER A 284 -12.45 -0.75 12.02
N TYR A 285 -11.16 -0.97 11.81
CA TYR A 285 -10.12 -0.98 12.85
C TYR A 285 -9.35 0.35 12.93
N THR A 286 -9.68 1.31 12.06
CA THR A 286 -8.93 2.54 11.84
C THR A 286 -9.84 3.76 11.90
N GLY A 287 -9.24 4.94 12.11
CA GLY A 287 -9.96 6.19 12.33
C GLY A 287 -9.94 6.63 13.79
N GLU A 288 -10.48 7.82 14.04
CA GLU A 288 -10.73 8.29 15.40
C GLU A 288 -11.77 7.38 16.08
N VAL A 289 -11.74 7.34 17.42
CA VAL A 289 -12.80 6.70 18.19
C VAL A 289 -14.06 7.53 17.97
N GLY A 290 -15.00 6.97 17.20
CA GLY A 290 -16.25 7.65 16.84
C GLY A 290 -17.16 7.84 18.06
N VAL A 291 -18.16 8.71 17.91
CA VAL A 291 -19.25 8.81 18.88
C VAL A 291 -20.25 7.70 18.55
N ASP A 292 -20.55 6.84 19.53
CA ASP A 292 -21.53 5.78 19.35
C ASP A 292 -22.91 6.35 19.00
N LEU A 293 -23.44 5.95 17.85
CA LEU A 293 -24.73 6.38 17.32
C LEU A 293 -25.88 5.46 17.74
N SER A 294 -25.60 4.39 18.48
CA SER A 294 -26.60 3.40 18.91
C SER A 294 -27.56 3.90 20.00
N GLY A 295 -27.29 5.06 20.60
CA GLY A 295 -28.10 5.67 21.66
C GLY A 295 -27.81 5.10 23.06
N GLU A 296 -28.31 5.77 24.12
CA GLU A 296 -28.00 5.41 25.52
C GLU A 296 -28.57 4.04 25.97
N ASP A 297 -29.58 3.53 25.27
CA ASP A 297 -30.23 2.24 25.58
C ASP A 297 -29.40 1.02 25.13
N TYR A 298 -28.32 1.23 24.37
CA TYR A 298 -27.59 0.15 23.71
C TYR A 298 -26.10 0.14 24.08
N LYS A 299 -25.63 -0.96 24.68
CA LYS A 299 -24.25 -1.10 25.21
C LYS A 299 -23.36 -2.10 24.47
N HIS A 300 -23.77 -2.56 23.27
CA HIS A 300 -23.10 -3.65 22.57
C HIS A 300 -22.40 -3.11 21.32
N GLY A 301 -21.06 -2.96 21.38
CA GLY A 301 -20.25 -2.43 20.27
C GLY A 301 -20.53 -0.95 19.95
N GLU A 302 -19.66 -0.30 19.20
CA GLU A 302 -19.84 1.10 18.78
C GLU A 302 -20.31 1.13 17.33
N LEU A 303 -21.49 1.74 17.08
CA LEU A 303 -21.99 2.02 15.74
C LEU A 303 -21.55 3.42 15.33
N VAL A 304 -20.75 3.52 14.28
CA VAL A 304 -20.04 4.74 13.94
C VAL A 304 -20.30 5.17 12.50
N ARG A 305 -19.90 6.39 12.15
CA ARG A 305 -19.99 6.85 10.77
C ARG A 305 -18.91 6.19 9.91
N GLN A 306 -19.11 6.23 8.59
CA GLN A 306 -18.09 5.80 7.65
C GLN A 306 -16.79 6.60 7.87
N GLY A 307 -15.68 5.88 8.01
CA GLY A 307 -14.35 6.46 8.27
C GLY A 307 -13.94 6.50 9.74
N GLU A 308 -14.85 6.22 10.67
CA GLU A 308 -14.56 6.08 12.10
C GLU A 308 -14.27 4.61 12.46
N ARG A 309 -13.62 4.39 13.61
CA ARG A 309 -13.34 3.05 14.14
C ARG A 309 -14.60 2.46 14.78
N GLY A 310 -14.98 1.25 14.38
CA GLY A 310 -16.22 0.59 14.85
C GLY A 310 -17.00 -0.06 13.71
N VAL A 311 -18.25 -0.43 13.98
CA VAL A 311 -19.15 -0.96 12.93
C VAL A 311 -19.80 0.22 12.22
N TRP A 312 -19.64 0.31 10.91
CA TRP A 312 -20.24 1.41 10.15
C TRP A 312 -21.77 1.29 10.13
N ASN A 313 -22.45 2.41 10.39
CA ASN A 313 -23.90 2.50 10.36
C ASN A 313 -24.53 2.27 8.97
N THR A 314 -23.74 2.43 7.91
CA THR A 314 -24.17 2.29 6.53
C THR A 314 -23.41 1.12 5.91
N PRO A 315 -24.10 0.05 5.48
CA PRO A 315 -23.43 -1.08 4.84
C PRO A 315 -23.05 -0.72 3.40
N LEU A 316 -22.10 -1.48 2.86
CA LEU A 316 -21.78 -1.49 1.44
C LEU A 316 -22.87 -2.26 0.68
N MET A 317 -23.38 -1.64 -0.37
CA MET A 317 -24.38 -2.24 -1.27
C MET A 317 -23.74 -3.29 -2.20
N PRO A 318 -24.52 -4.07 -2.97
CA PRO A 318 -23.96 -4.94 -4.01
C PRO A 318 -23.07 -4.15 -4.98
N GLY A 319 -21.86 -4.65 -5.22
CA GLY A 319 -20.86 -3.97 -6.03
C GLY A 319 -19.44 -4.45 -5.79
N LYS A 320 -18.48 -3.85 -6.51
CA LYS A 320 -17.04 -4.07 -6.33
C LYS A 320 -16.41 -2.87 -5.63
N TYR A 321 -15.64 -3.13 -4.59
CA TYR A 321 -15.04 -2.10 -3.75
C TYR A 321 -13.53 -2.26 -3.67
N ALA A 322 -12.81 -1.15 -3.85
CA ALA A 322 -11.40 -1.02 -3.55
C ALA A 322 -11.22 -0.79 -2.05
N PHE A 323 -11.57 -1.80 -1.25
CA PHE A 323 -11.53 -1.72 0.21
C PHE A 323 -10.20 -2.24 0.74
N ASN A 324 -9.62 -1.52 1.71
CA ASN A 324 -8.41 -1.94 2.38
C ASN A 324 -8.74 -2.96 3.48
N THR A 325 -8.50 -4.24 3.22
CA THR A 325 -8.78 -5.34 4.17
C THR A 325 -7.90 -5.32 5.42
N TYR A 326 -6.82 -4.53 5.44
CA TYR A 326 -6.06 -4.29 6.66
C TYR A 326 -6.70 -3.20 7.54
N ALA A 327 -7.49 -2.29 6.95
CA ALA A 327 -8.18 -1.20 7.64
C ALA A 327 -9.47 -1.65 8.33
N GLY A 328 -10.05 -2.75 7.88
CA GLY A 328 -11.25 -3.32 8.46
C GLY A 328 -11.61 -4.65 7.81
N HIS A 329 -12.74 -5.20 8.23
CA HIS A 329 -13.29 -6.44 7.69
C HIS A 329 -14.72 -6.23 7.19
N VAL A 330 -15.06 -6.83 6.05
CA VAL A 330 -16.40 -6.76 5.47
C VAL A 330 -17.13 -8.07 5.75
N ILE A 331 -18.20 -8.00 6.51
CA ILE A 331 -19.05 -9.15 6.85
C ILE A 331 -20.26 -9.14 5.93
N LEU A 332 -20.42 -10.22 5.16
CA LEU A 332 -21.54 -10.37 4.24
C LEU A 332 -22.80 -10.80 4.98
N VAL A 333 -23.87 -10.02 4.83
CA VAL A 333 -25.19 -10.29 5.39
C VAL A 333 -26.19 -10.48 4.26
N PRO A 334 -26.93 -11.59 4.20
CA PRO A 334 -27.92 -11.79 3.15
C PRO A 334 -29.12 -10.88 3.40
N THR A 335 -29.56 -10.19 2.35
CA THR A 335 -30.78 -9.38 2.34
C THR A 335 -31.94 -10.13 1.70
N THR A 336 -31.71 -11.34 1.20
CA THR A 336 -32.78 -12.23 0.75
C THR A 336 -33.31 -13.05 1.91
N ASN A 337 -34.52 -13.56 1.77
CA ASN A 337 -35.07 -14.51 2.74
C ASN A 337 -34.18 -15.75 2.80
N PHE A 338 -33.78 -16.14 4.00
CA PHE A 338 -33.06 -17.38 4.24
C PHE A 338 -33.83 -18.25 5.24
N ILE A 339 -33.65 -19.56 5.11
CA ILE A 339 -34.35 -20.56 5.92
C ILE A 339 -33.35 -21.13 6.92
N LEU A 340 -33.73 -21.15 8.18
CA LEU A 340 -33.03 -21.84 9.26
C LEU A 340 -33.78 -23.11 9.60
N LYS A 341 -33.09 -24.26 9.60
CA LYS A 341 -33.72 -25.55 9.87
C LYS A 341 -33.17 -26.15 11.17
N TRP A 342 -34.07 -26.50 12.08
CA TRP A 342 -33.76 -27.27 13.29
C TRP A 342 -33.93 -28.75 12.99
N VAL A 343 -33.04 -29.26 12.13
CA VAL A 343 -33.01 -30.66 11.69
C VAL A 343 -31.55 -31.04 11.54
N LYS A 344 -31.05 -31.96 12.37
CA LYS A 344 -29.60 -32.23 12.47
C LYS A 344 -28.99 -32.75 11.16
N SER A 345 -29.79 -33.38 10.31
CA SER A 345 -29.36 -33.95 9.03
C SER A 345 -29.42 -32.97 7.86
N GLU A 346 -29.95 -31.75 8.06
CA GLU A 346 -30.12 -30.76 7.00
C GLU A 346 -29.33 -29.49 7.31
N VAL A 347 -28.65 -28.94 6.29
CA VAL A 347 -27.96 -27.64 6.38
C VAL A 347 -28.42 -26.79 5.20
N GLY A 348 -28.87 -25.57 5.49
CA GLY A 348 -29.30 -24.60 4.49
C GLY A 348 -28.15 -24.06 3.64
N ALA A 349 -28.50 -23.37 2.55
CA ALA A 349 -27.52 -22.84 1.58
C ALA A 349 -26.48 -21.89 2.22
N HIS A 350 -26.90 -21.12 3.23
CA HIS A 350 -26.03 -20.18 3.94
C HIS A 350 -25.27 -20.81 5.11
N ARG A 351 -25.60 -22.05 5.49
CA ARG A 351 -24.98 -22.81 6.59
C ARG A 351 -25.04 -22.15 7.98
N PHE A 352 -25.94 -21.20 8.19
CA PHE A 352 -26.14 -20.60 9.51
C PHE A 352 -26.79 -21.57 10.49
N ASP A 353 -27.43 -22.62 9.99
CA ASP A 353 -28.16 -23.65 10.72
C ASP A 353 -27.34 -24.92 10.98
N GLU A 354 -26.03 -24.92 10.72
CA GLU A 354 -25.19 -26.13 10.78
C GLU A 354 -25.09 -26.76 12.19
N ASN A 355 -25.38 -26.02 13.25
CA ASN A 355 -25.37 -26.52 14.63
C ASN A 355 -26.78 -26.69 15.22
N LEU A 356 -27.82 -26.45 14.42
CA LEU A 356 -29.20 -26.59 14.86
C LEU A 356 -29.63 -28.05 14.81
N SER A 357 -30.43 -28.45 15.79
CA SER A 357 -31.01 -29.79 15.89
C SER A 357 -32.48 -29.71 16.28
N GLU A 358 -33.19 -30.82 16.10
CA GLU A 358 -34.60 -30.93 16.45
C GLU A 358 -34.83 -30.57 17.93
N VAL A 359 -35.91 -29.83 18.21
CA VAL A 359 -36.20 -29.39 19.56
C VAL A 359 -36.79 -30.56 20.35
N SER A 360 -36.09 -31.00 21.39
CA SER A 360 -36.64 -31.96 22.37
C SER A 360 -37.72 -31.29 23.21
N LEU A 361 -38.94 -31.85 23.17
CA LEU A 361 -40.11 -31.38 23.89
C LEU A 361 -40.46 -32.32 25.03
N ILE A 362 -41.21 -31.82 26.02
CA ILE A 362 -41.86 -32.63 27.05
C ILE A 362 -43.33 -32.23 27.05
N THR A 363 -44.21 -33.15 26.71
CA THR A 363 -45.65 -32.90 26.62
C THR A 363 -46.34 -33.02 27.98
N LYS A 364 -47.58 -32.50 28.08
CA LYS A 364 -48.41 -32.61 29.30
C LYS A 364 -48.65 -34.05 29.74
N ASP A 365 -48.72 -34.97 28.80
CA ASP A 365 -48.88 -36.43 28.98
C ASP A 365 -47.54 -37.18 29.07
N ALA A 366 -46.44 -36.47 29.32
CA ALA A 366 -45.09 -36.99 29.58
C ALA A 366 -44.46 -37.77 28.41
N PHE A 367 -44.81 -37.45 27.17
CA PHE A 367 -44.07 -37.90 25.99
C PHE A 367 -42.93 -36.93 25.67
N GLU A 368 -41.85 -37.46 25.10
CA GLU A 368 -40.66 -36.69 24.73
C GLU A 368 -40.41 -36.73 23.22
N PRO A 369 -41.26 -36.09 22.39
CA PRO A 369 -41.03 -36.05 20.95
C PRO A 369 -39.93 -35.06 20.58
N LEU A 370 -39.31 -35.31 19.43
CA LEU A 370 -38.43 -34.37 18.74
C LEU A 370 -39.25 -33.59 17.72
N LEU A 371 -39.16 -32.26 17.77
CA LEU A 371 -39.87 -31.37 16.85
C LEU A 371 -38.91 -30.78 15.80
N PRO A 372 -38.96 -31.27 14.55
CA PRO A 372 -38.31 -30.58 13.44
C PRO A 372 -39.08 -29.30 13.11
N LEU A 373 -38.38 -28.19 12.90
CA LEU A 373 -38.98 -26.93 12.50
C LEU A 373 -38.08 -26.15 11.54
N SER A 374 -38.68 -25.28 10.75
CA SER A 374 -37.99 -24.38 9.84
C SER A 374 -38.51 -22.97 10.00
N VAL A 375 -37.61 -21.99 10.01
CA VAL A 375 -37.95 -20.58 10.18
C VAL A 375 -37.43 -19.79 9.01
N VAL A 376 -38.29 -19.01 8.38
CA VAL A 376 -37.92 -18.11 7.27
C VAL A 376 -37.69 -16.72 7.84
N VAL A 377 -36.45 -16.23 7.70
CA VAL A 377 -36.01 -14.95 8.26
C VAL A 377 -35.51 -14.04 7.15
N HIS A 378 -35.74 -12.75 7.32
CA HIS A 378 -35.24 -11.68 6.47
C HIS A 378 -34.49 -10.65 7.33
N ILE A 379 -33.43 -10.07 6.78
CA ILE A 379 -32.70 -8.96 7.39
C ILE A 379 -32.72 -7.80 6.40
N ASP A 380 -33.41 -6.71 6.76
CA ASP A 380 -33.37 -5.48 5.99
C ASP A 380 -31.94 -4.92 5.98
N TYR A 381 -31.47 -4.49 4.82
CA TYR A 381 -30.10 -4.00 4.67
C TYR A 381 -29.76 -2.85 5.62
N ARG A 382 -30.73 -1.97 5.96
CA ARG A 382 -30.52 -0.84 6.89
C ARG A 382 -30.32 -1.33 8.32
N LYS A 383 -30.85 -2.50 8.66
CA LYS A 383 -30.74 -3.13 9.98
C LYS A 383 -29.53 -4.05 10.10
N ALA A 384 -28.92 -4.48 8.98
CA ALA A 384 -27.78 -5.39 8.97
C ALA A 384 -26.61 -4.92 9.86
N PRO A 385 -26.19 -3.64 9.86
CA PRO A 385 -25.15 -3.17 10.77
C PRO A 385 -25.47 -3.38 12.25
N LEU A 386 -26.72 -3.17 12.66
CA LEU A 386 -27.16 -3.34 14.05
C LEU A 386 -27.07 -4.81 14.49
N VAL A 387 -27.41 -5.74 13.59
CA VAL A 387 -27.30 -7.18 13.83
C VAL A 387 -25.84 -7.57 14.05
N ILE A 388 -24.94 -7.13 13.16
CA ILE A 388 -23.51 -7.41 13.23
C ILE A 388 -22.87 -6.76 14.45
N GLN A 389 -23.25 -5.53 14.78
CA GLN A 389 -22.79 -4.85 15.99
C GLN A 389 -23.12 -5.65 17.25
N ARG A 390 -24.32 -6.25 17.32
CA ARG A 390 -24.77 -7.01 18.50
C ARG A 390 -24.08 -8.36 18.66
N PHE A 391 -23.96 -9.10 17.55
CA PHE A 391 -23.62 -10.53 17.59
C PHE A 391 -22.23 -10.83 17.00
N GLY A 392 -21.62 -9.88 16.30
CA GLY A 392 -20.38 -10.03 15.54
C GLY A 392 -20.61 -10.69 14.19
N ASP A 393 -21.37 -11.79 14.14
CA ASP A 393 -21.74 -12.47 12.89
C ASP A 393 -23.15 -13.09 12.99
N ILE A 394 -23.71 -13.51 11.84
CA ILE A 394 -25.04 -14.10 11.77
C ILE A 394 -25.09 -15.49 12.43
N LYS A 395 -23.98 -16.24 12.40
CA LYS A 395 -23.93 -17.58 12.99
C LYS A 395 -24.10 -17.54 14.51
N ARG A 396 -23.45 -16.60 15.19
CA ARG A 396 -23.58 -16.35 16.63
C ARG A 396 -24.99 -15.87 16.97
N LEU A 397 -25.61 -15.02 16.15
CA LEU A 397 -27.01 -14.67 16.32
C LEU A 397 -27.90 -15.93 16.35
N VAL A 398 -27.70 -16.84 15.39
CA VAL A 398 -28.48 -18.08 15.29
C VAL A 398 -28.22 -18.99 16.49
N ASP A 399 -26.96 -19.35 16.73
CA ASP A 399 -26.56 -20.32 17.76
C ASP A 399 -26.84 -19.82 19.19
N GLN A 400 -26.59 -18.54 19.48
CA GLN A 400 -26.62 -18.03 20.86
C GLN A 400 -27.96 -17.41 21.24
N THR A 401 -28.75 -16.97 20.26
CA THR A 401 -30.00 -16.22 20.52
C THR A 401 -31.21 -16.91 19.93
N LEU A 402 -31.21 -17.19 18.62
CA LEU A 402 -32.40 -17.73 17.96
C LEU A 402 -32.68 -19.17 18.41
N ASP A 403 -31.67 -20.03 18.51
CA ASP A 403 -31.85 -21.42 18.93
C ASP A 403 -32.44 -21.54 20.35
N PRO A 404 -31.85 -20.97 21.41
CA PRO A 404 -32.44 -21.02 22.75
C PRO A 404 -33.85 -20.41 22.81
N MET A 405 -34.09 -19.32 22.07
CA MET A 405 -35.37 -18.63 22.06
C MET A 405 -36.48 -19.48 21.40
N VAL A 406 -36.20 -20.07 20.24
CA VAL A 406 -37.12 -20.92 19.50
C VAL A 406 -37.40 -22.20 20.31
N ALA A 407 -36.35 -22.84 20.83
CA ALA A 407 -36.48 -24.03 21.66
C ALA A 407 -37.33 -23.77 22.91
N ALA A 408 -37.08 -22.66 23.63
CA ALA A 408 -37.85 -22.29 24.81
C ALA A 408 -39.33 -22.03 24.49
N TYR A 409 -39.61 -21.39 23.36
CA TYR A 409 -40.99 -21.12 22.93
C TYR A 409 -41.78 -22.43 22.72
N PHE A 410 -41.24 -23.36 21.94
CA PHE A 410 -41.92 -24.63 21.67
C PHE A 410 -41.97 -25.56 22.89
N LYS A 411 -40.96 -25.53 23.77
CA LYS A 411 -41.01 -26.25 25.06
C LYS A 411 -42.17 -25.78 25.94
N ASN A 412 -42.39 -24.48 26.07
CA ASN A 412 -43.52 -23.94 26.85
C ASN A 412 -44.88 -24.32 26.26
N ILE A 413 -44.99 -24.31 24.93
CA ILE A 413 -46.21 -24.77 24.23
C ILE A 413 -46.46 -26.25 24.50
N ALA A 414 -45.44 -27.09 24.41
CA ALA A 414 -45.55 -28.53 24.61
C ALA A 414 -45.97 -28.89 26.04
N GLN A 415 -45.46 -28.20 27.06
CA GLN A 415 -45.81 -28.46 28.46
C GLN A 415 -47.30 -28.29 28.78
N THR A 416 -48.04 -27.51 27.98
CA THR A 416 -49.47 -27.24 28.20
C THR A 416 -50.40 -28.14 27.37
N ARG A 417 -49.86 -28.92 26.44
CA ARG A 417 -50.62 -29.72 25.46
C ARG A 417 -50.23 -31.20 25.49
N THR A 418 -51.16 -32.08 25.16
CA THR A 418 -50.85 -33.50 24.95
C THR A 418 -50.19 -33.73 23.58
N LEU A 419 -49.56 -34.90 23.37
CA LEU A 419 -48.96 -35.24 22.07
C LEU A 419 -49.98 -35.19 20.92
N ILE A 420 -51.20 -35.68 21.16
CA ILE A 420 -52.29 -35.68 20.16
C ILE A 420 -52.70 -34.25 19.82
N GLN A 421 -52.79 -33.36 20.81
CA GLN A 421 -53.12 -31.94 20.59
C GLN A 421 -52.03 -31.24 19.76
N LEU A 422 -50.75 -31.51 20.01
CA LEU A 422 -49.65 -30.97 19.20
C LEU A 422 -49.76 -31.34 17.71
N ILE A 423 -50.26 -32.54 17.40
CA ILE A 423 -50.44 -33.00 16.02
C ILE A 423 -51.73 -32.44 15.40
N GLN A 424 -52.85 -32.51 16.12
CA GLN A 424 -54.16 -32.07 15.61
C GLN A 424 -54.25 -30.55 15.44
N GLU A 425 -53.66 -29.79 16.37
CA GLU A 425 -53.69 -28.32 16.38
C GLU A 425 -52.47 -27.70 15.68
N ARG A 426 -51.66 -28.47 14.94
CA ARG A 426 -50.41 -28.01 14.32
C ARG A 426 -50.58 -26.71 13.54
N GLY A 427 -51.64 -26.58 12.76
CA GLY A 427 -51.91 -25.37 11.96
C GLY A 427 -52.13 -24.12 12.82
N GLU A 428 -52.89 -24.25 13.91
CA GLU A 428 -53.11 -23.14 14.86
C GLU A 428 -51.85 -22.81 15.65
N ILE A 429 -51.09 -23.83 16.08
CA ILE A 429 -49.81 -23.62 16.77
C ILE A 429 -48.83 -22.89 15.86
N GLN A 430 -48.76 -23.26 14.58
CA GLN A 430 -47.89 -22.61 13.61
C GLN A 430 -48.28 -21.14 13.38
N ARG A 431 -49.57 -20.86 13.27
CA ARG A 431 -50.11 -19.50 13.12
C ARG A 431 -49.81 -18.63 14.33
N LEU A 432 -50.04 -19.15 15.54
CA LEU A 432 -49.74 -18.47 16.80
C LEU A 432 -48.22 -18.25 16.98
N ALA A 433 -47.41 -19.27 16.69
CA ALA A 433 -45.96 -19.19 16.72
C ALA A 433 -45.44 -18.07 15.81
N SER A 434 -45.93 -18.01 14.57
CA SER A 434 -45.53 -16.97 13.62
C SER A 434 -45.86 -15.56 14.14
N GLN A 435 -47.02 -15.38 14.77
CA GLN A 435 -47.43 -14.07 15.32
C GLN A 435 -46.62 -13.68 16.57
N GLU A 436 -46.49 -14.57 17.55
CA GLU A 436 -45.80 -14.27 18.81
C GLU A 436 -44.29 -14.15 18.64
N MET A 437 -43.68 -14.99 17.80
CA MET A 437 -42.24 -14.94 17.55
C MET A 437 -41.86 -13.74 16.70
N GLN A 438 -42.75 -13.21 15.85
CA GLN A 438 -42.45 -12.02 15.04
C GLN A 438 -42.06 -10.82 15.92
N ALA A 439 -42.79 -10.59 17.02
CA ALA A 439 -42.47 -9.53 17.97
C ALA A 439 -41.11 -9.76 18.65
N LYS A 440 -40.74 -11.01 18.94
CA LYS A 440 -39.44 -11.35 19.54
C LYS A 440 -38.28 -11.16 18.56
N PHE A 441 -38.43 -11.61 17.32
CA PHE A 441 -37.42 -11.43 16.26
C PHE A 441 -37.18 -9.95 15.96
N ALA A 442 -38.22 -9.13 15.98
CA ALA A 442 -38.12 -7.69 15.76
C ALA A 442 -37.20 -6.99 16.78
N GLN A 443 -37.14 -7.47 18.04
CA GLN A 443 -36.23 -6.95 19.08
C GLN A 443 -34.74 -7.19 18.78
N TYR A 444 -34.46 -8.09 17.84
CA TYR A 444 -33.12 -8.39 17.35
C TYR A 444 -32.86 -7.82 15.96
N ASN A 445 -33.73 -6.91 15.50
CA ASN A 445 -33.68 -6.30 14.17
C ASN A 445 -33.84 -7.31 13.02
N LEU A 446 -34.54 -8.42 13.27
CA LEU A 446 -34.85 -9.45 12.28
C LEU A 446 -36.33 -9.42 11.91
N GLU A 447 -36.62 -9.78 10.66
CA GLU A 447 -37.99 -9.88 10.16
C GLU A 447 -38.34 -11.36 9.96
N LEU A 448 -39.23 -11.85 10.81
CA LEU A 448 -39.79 -13.19 10.70
C LEU A 448 -40.88 -13.20 9.62
N GLN A 449 -40.70 -14.05 8.61
CA GLN A 449 -41.67 -14.23 7.52
C GLN A 449 -42.64 -15.36 7.84
N GLU A 450 -42.11 -16.53 8.22
CA GLU A 450 -42.92 -17.71 8.49
C GLU A 450 -42.19 -18.67 9.43
N VAL A 451 -42.97 -19.39 10.25
CA VAL A 451 -42.52 -20.57 10.99
C VAL A 451 -43.22 -21.78 10.41
N LEU A 452 -42.47 -22.82 10.08
CA LEU A 452 -42.98 -24.10 9.58
C LEU A 452 -42.65 -25.17 10.61
N ILE A 453 -43.67 -25.81 11.15
CA ILE A 453 -43.51 -26.89 12.11
C ILE A 453 -43.56 -28.20 11.33
N GLY A 454 -42.63 -29.13 11.53
CA GLY A 454 -42.67 -30.46 10.92
C GLY A 454 -43.51 -31.46 11.72
N THR A 455 -43.49 -32.73 11.33
CA THR A 455 -44.18 -33.79 12.09
C THR A 455 -43.30 -34.23 13.26
N PRO A 456 -43.81 -34.23 14.51
CA PRO A 456 -43.04 -34.71 15.66
C PRO A 456 -42.66 -36.19 15.49
N THR A 457 -41.41 -36.53 15.77
CA THR A 457 -40.91 -37.90 15.76
C THR A 457 -40.59 -38.36 17.18
N SER A 458 -40.67 -39.67 17.44
CA SER A 458 -40.19 -40.22 18.70
C SER A 458 -38.67 -40.12 18.76
N ALA A 459 -38.11 -39.80 19.93
CA ALA A 459 -36.68 -39.97 20.14
C ALA A 459 -36.30 -41.44 19.94
N GLU A 460 -35.21 -41.72 19.23
CA GLU A 460 -34.62 -43.08 19.22
C GLU A 460 -34.24 -43.43 20.66
N GLY A 461 -34.85 -44.50 21.18
CA GLY A 461 -34.72 -44.95 22.57
C GLY A 461 -33.41 -45.67 22.86
#